data_AF-V9EJQ5-F1
#
_entry.id   AF-V9EJQ5-F1
#
_cell.length_a   1.000
_cell.length_b   1.000
_cell.length_c   1.000
_cell.angle_alpha   90.00
_cell.angle_beta   90.00
_cell.angle_gamma   90.00
#
_symmetry.space_group_name_H-M   'P 1'
#
loop_
_entity.id
_entity.type
_entity.pdbx_description
1 polymer ?
#
loop_
_entity_poly.entity_id
_entity_poly.type
_entity_poly.pdbx_seq_one_letter_code
_entity_poly.pdbx_strand_id
1 'polypeptide(L)'
;MKAITEQFLSLRSLGVFSIWKQALWRKMLSERIQQDQIASALTLNAIVVLTIIPENEIADKGIRYERSLVDETGAKTKWNSFWRYFKNTWLNSNGADLWNVNSMQAAGIDLTNRTNNPLERYKRAFGELFSVTHPSLRAFVETAKTDTRRYAQMIDDIKHHRREPPRHAEYVEPHVLVDYLHFQ
;
A
#
# COMPACT_ATOMS: atom_id res chain seq x y z
N MET A 1 0.54 -9.55 13.59
CA MET A 1 0.56 -8.36 14.45
C MET A 1 1.01 -8.67 15.87
N LYS A 2 0.36 -9.61 16.59
CA LYS A 2 0.74 -10.01 17.96
C LYS A 2 2.25 -10.18 18.19
N ALA A 3 2.92 -10.99 17.36
CA ALA A 3 4.36 -11.24 17.50
C ALA A 3 5.25 -9.98 17.37
N ILE A 4 4.85 -8.99 16.55
CA ILE A 4 5.61 -7.74 16.36
C ILE A 4 5.37 -6.80 17.52
N THR A 5 4.12 -6.63 17.95
CA THR A 5 3.77 -5.77 19.08
C THR A 5 4.26 -6.32 20.43
N GLU A 6 4.47 -7.64 20.53
CA GLU A 6 5.05 -8.29 21.71
C GLU A 6 6.57 -8.12 21.80
N GLN A 7 7.30 -8.14 20.67
CA GLN A 7 8.76 -7.96 20.64
C GLN A 7 9.21 -6.49 20.52
N PHE A 8 8.40 -5.65 19.89
CA PHE A 8 8.74 -4.27 19.56
C PHE A 8 7.60 -3.32 19.94
N LEU A 9 7.41 -3.15 21.25
CA LEU A 9 6.32 -2.36 21.86
C LEU A 9 6.24 -0.90 21.39
N SER A 10 7.33 -0.31 20.91
CA SER A 10 7.38 1.08 20.44
C SER A 10 7.27 1.25 18.92
N LEU A 11 7.27 0.15 18.15
CA LEU A 11 7.20 0.22 16.68
C LEU A 11 5.74 0.29 16.22
N ARG A 12 5.34 1.45 15.66
CA ARG A 12 4.14 1.52 14.81
C ARG A 12 4.44 0.81 13.49
N SER A 13 4.01 -0.44 13.37
CA SER A 13 4.09 -1.17 12.11
C SER A 13 2.93 -0.78 11.21
N LEU A 14 3.20 0.02 10.18
CA LEU A 14 2.26 0.25 9.09
C LEU A 14 2.31 -0.91 8.08
N GLY A 15 1.14 -1.29 7.58
CA GLY A 15 1.00 -2.15 6.41
C GLY A 15 1.52 -1.45 5.14
N VAL A 16 2.07 -2.24 4.23
CA VAL A 16 2.56 -1.71 2.94
C VAL A 16 1.36 -1.26 2.08
N PHE A 17 1.35 0.02 1.70
CA PHE A 17 0.26 0.67 0.96
C PHE A 17 -0.15 -0.08 -0.32
N SER A 18 0.80 -0.69 -1.03
CA SER A 18 0.50 -1.43 -2.26
C SER A 18 -0.14 -2.78 -2.05
N ILE A 19 0.27 -3.51 -1.02
CA ILE A 19 -0.38 -4.75 -0.60
C ILE A 19 -1.81 -4.43 -0.19
N TRP A 20 -2.03 -3.31 0.50
CA TRP A 20 -3.36 -2.83 0.84
C TRP A 20 -4.19 -2.50 -0.41
N LYS A 21 -3.69 -1.69 -1.34
CA LYS A 21 -4.36 -1.42 -2.63
C LYS A 21 -4.69 -2.71 -3.40
N GLN A 22 -3.76 -3.67 -3.42
CA GLN A 22 -3.97 -4.96 -4.08
C GLN A 22 -5.07 -5.79 -3.39
N ALA A 23 -5.13 -5.76 -2.05
CA ALA A 23 -6.19 -6.42 -1.31
C ALA A 23 -7.57 -5.80 -1.62
N LEU A 24 -7.65 -4.47 -1.70
CA LEU A 24 -8.86 -3.77 -2.12
C LEU A 24 -9.26 -4.12 -3.56
N TRP A 25 -8.30 -4.07 -4.50
CA TRP A 25 -8.51 -4.47 -5.90
C TRP A 25 -9.11 -5.88 -6.01
N ARG A 26 -8.48 -6.86 -5.34
CA ARG A 26 -8.95 -8.26 -5.34
C ARG A 26 -10.36 -8.40 -4.76
N LYS A 27 -10.67 -7.64 -3.70
CA LYS A 27 -12.02 -7.65 -3.14
C LYS A 27 -13.03 -7.08 -4.12
N MET A 28 -12.76 -5.93 -4.74
CA MET A 28 -13.66 -5.33 -5.73
C MET A 28 -13.91 -6.27 -6.92
N LEU A 29 -12.88 -6.98 -7.39
CA LEU A 29 -13.04 -8.02 -8.41
C LEU A 29 -13.97 -9.15 -7.96
N SER A 30 -13.84 -9.60 -6.70
CA SER A 30 -14.70 -10.66 -6.16
C SER A 30 -16.17 -10.24 -6.06
N GLU A 31 -16.44 -8.95 -5.84
CA GLU A 31 -17.79 -8.35 -5.86
C GLU A 31 -18.32 -8.16 -7.29
N ARG A 32 -17.55 -8.55 -8.32
CA ARG A 32 -17.89 -8.39 -9.74
C ARG A 32 -18.10 -6.93 -10.15
N ILE A 33 -17.35 -6.01 -9.56
CA ILE A 33 -17.26 -4.61 -10.02
C ILE A 33 -16.44 -4.60 -11.32
N GLN A 34 -16.84 -3.76 -12.28
CA GLN A 34 -16.15 -3.69 -13.57
C GLN A 34 -14.73 -3.12 -13.41
N GLN A 35 -13.78 -3.59 -14.21
CA GLN A 35 -12.37 -3.25 -14.04
C GLN A 35 -12.07 -1.75 -14.27
N ASP A 36 -12.81 -1.10 -15.16
CA ASP A 36 -12.76 0.34 -15.39
C ASP A 36 -13.21 1.14 -14.15
N GLN A 37 -14.31 0.73 -13.51
CA GLN A 37 -14.77 1.32 -12.25
C GLN A 37 -13.74 1.13 -11.12
N ILE A 38 -13.13 -0.05 -11.03
CA ILE A 38 -12.06 -0.36 -10.06
C ILE A 38 -10.82 0.50 -10.34
N ALA A 39 -10.42 0.61 -11.61
CA ALA A 39 -9.28 1.41 -12.03
C ALA A 39 -9.51 2.89 -11.69
N SER A 40 -10.69 3.44 -11.97
CA SER A 40 -11.05 4.81 -11.58
C SER A 40 -10.92 5.00 -10.06
N ALA A 41 -11.53 4.13 -9.26
CA ALA A 41 -11.47 4.21 -7.79
C ALA A 41 -10.03 4.14 -7.22
N LEU A 42 -9.14 3.37 -7.84
CA LEU A 42 -7.77 3.16 -7.34
C LEU A 42 -6.72 4.09 -7.98
N THR A 43 -7.04 4.74 -9.10
CA THR A 43 -6.12 5.63 -9.85
C THR A 43 -6.35 7.09 -9.54
N LEU A 44 -7.59 7.52 -9.25
CA LEU A 44 -7.92 8.94 -9.01
C LEU A 44 -7.30 9.54 -7.73
N ASN A 45 -6.40 8.83 -7.05
CA ASN A 45 -6.00 9.11 -5.68
C ASN A 45 -7.19 9.18 -4.70
N ALA A 46 -8.34 8.61 -5.07
CA ALA A 46 -9.50 8.58 -4.20
C ALA A 46 -9.13 7.77 -2.93
N ILE A 47 -8.81 6.47 -3.07
CA ILE A 47 -8.42 5.64 -1.94
C ILE A 47 -7.16 6.14 -1.17
N VAL A 48 -6.34 6.99 -1.79
CA VAL A 48 -5.21 7.68 -1.16
C VAL A 48 -5.70 8.66 -0.08
N VAL A 49 -6.82 9.36 -0.30
CA VAL A 49 -7.41 10.29 0.66
C VAL A 49 -7.76 9.58 1.97
N LEU A 50 -8.34 8.37 1.89
CA LEU A 50 -8.69 7.59 3.09
C LEU A 50 -7.49 7.30 4.00
N THR A 51 -6.26 7.27 3.46
CA THR A 51 -5.06 7.01 4.26
C THR A 51 -4.49 8.25 4.92
N ILE A 52 -4.94 9.46 4.57
CA ILE A 52 -4.35 10.72 5.05
C ILE A 52 -5.34 11.62 5.78
N ILE A 53 -6.63 11.31 5.73
CA ILE A 53 -7.65 12.00 6.52
C ILE A 53 -7.69 11.47 7.95
N PRO A 54 -8.21 12.25 8.92
CA PRO A 54 -8.41 11.79 10.29
C PRO A 54 -9.22 10.49 10.36
N GLU A 55 -8.85 9.58 11.25
CA GLU A 55 -9.47 8.24 11.34
C GLU A 55 -10.99 8.30 11.59
N ASN A 56 -11.43 9.28 12.39
CA ASN A 56 -12.83 9.52 12.69
C ASN A 56 -13.65 10.02 11.48
N GLU A 57 -13.00 10.56 10.45
CA GLU A 57 -13.68 11.03 9.23
C GLU A 57 -13.83 9.93 8.17
N ILE A 58 -13.05 8.84 8.26
CA ILE A 58 -12.98 7.81 7.22
C ILE A 58 -14.35 7.15 6.98
N ALA A 59 -15.00 6.69 8.05
CA ALA A 59 -16.22 5.87 7.96
C ALA A 59 -17.42 6.62 7.33
N ASP A 60 -17.38 7.95 7.38
CA ASP A 60 -18.48 8.81 7.00
C ASP A 60 -18.09 9.73 5.84
N LYS A 61 -17.50 10.91 6.13
CA LYS A 61 -17.08 11.88 5.12
C LYS A 61 -16.12 11.30 4.08
N GLY A 62 -15.12 10.52 4.52
CA GLY A 62 -14.15 9.84 3.67
C GLY A 62 -14.82 8.97 2.62
N ILE A 63 -15.58 7.96 3.06
CA ILE A 63 -16.27 7.04 2.14
C ILE A 63 -17.29 7.79 1.26
N ARG A 64 -18.02 8.79 1.77
CA ARG A 64 -18.93 9.58 0.91
C ARG A 64 -18.19 10.31 -0.21
N TYR A 65 -17.06 10.93 0.11
CA TYR A 65 -16.23 11.61 -0.87
C TYR A 65 -15.74 10.64 -1.94
N GLU A 66 -15.20 9.49 -1.53
CA GLU A 66 -14.78 8.42 -2.45
C GLU A 66 -15.88 8.00 -3.42
N ARG A 67 -17.09 7.81 -2.90
CA ARG A 67 -18.24 7.40 -3.70
C ARG A 67 -18.70 8.49 -4.65
N SER A 68 -18.43 9.76 -4.37
CA SER A 68 -18.73 10.86 -5.29
C SER A 68 -17.77 10.91 -6.49
N LEU A 69 -16.57 10.34 -6.36
CA LEU A 69 -15.55 10.31 -7.40
C LEU A 69 -15.68 9.11 -8.36
N VAL A 70 -16.51 8.12 -8.01
CA VAL A 70 -16.65 6.87 -8.77
C VAL A 70 -18.06 6.79 -9.35
N ASP A 71 -18.17 6.51 -10.64
CA ASP A 71 -19.47 6.20 -11.25
C ASP A 71 -19.94 4.81 -10.80
N GLU A 72 -20.87 4.79 -9.85
CA GLU A 72 -21.50 3.56 -9.35
C GLU A 72 -22.74 3.12 -10.18
N THR A 73 -23.04 3.78 -11.30
CA THR A 73 -24.20 3.47 -12.14
C THR A 73 -24.20 2.00 -12.54
N GLY A 74 -25.33 1.32 -12.35
CA GLY A 74 -25.46 -0.13 -12.61
C GLY A 74 -24.73 -1.06 -11.63
N ALA A 75 -23.97 -0.53 -10.66
CA ALA A 75 -23.17 -1.32 -9.71
C ALA A 75 -23.35 -0.93 -8.22
N LYS A 76 -24.29 -0.03 -7.90
CA LYS A 76 -24.52 0.50 -6.54
C LYS A 76 -24.62 -0.56 -5.44
N THR A 77 -25.27 -1.70 -5.68
CA THR A 77 -25.38 -2.79 -4.71
C THR A 77 -24.03 -3.47 -4.43
N LYS A 78 -23.20 -3.64 -5.46
CA LYS A 78 -21.83 -4.19 -5.35
C LYS A 78 -20.92 -3.23 -4.59
N TRP A 79 -21.01 -1.94 -4.88
CA TRP A 79 -20.29 -0.90 -4.14
C TRP A 79 -20.71 -0.84 -2.67
N ASN A 80 -22.02 -0.94 -2.38
CA ASN A 80 -22.50 -1.05 -1.00
C ASN A 80 -21.92 -2.28 -0.26
N SER A 81 -21.85 -3.42 -0.94
CA SER A 81 -21.24 -4.65 -0.41
C SER A 81 -19.75 -4.44 -0.11
N PHE A 82 -19.01 -3.86 -1.06
CA PHE A 82 -17.60 -3.53 -0.90
C PHE A 82 -17.36 -2.59 0.30
N TRP A 83 -18.10 -1.48 0.40
CA TRP A 83 -17.92 -0.53 1.50
C TRP A 83 -18.32 -1.10 2.86
N ARG A 84 -19.31 -2.00 2.90
CA ARG A 84 -19.63 -2.75 4.13
C ARG A 84 -18.47 -3.64 4.55
N TYR A 85 -17.92 -4.40 3.61
CA TYR A 85 -16.71 -5.18 3.84
C TYR A 85 -15.55 -4.29 4.31
N PHE A 86 -15.35 -3.14 3.66
CA PHE A 86 -14.27 -2.22 3.96
C PHE A 86 -14.33 -1.76 5.41
N LYS A 87 -15.50 -1.29 5.86
CA LYS A 87 -15.70 -0.87 7.26
C LYS A 87 -15.43 -2.03 8.24
N ASN A 88 -16.02 -3.20 7.99
CA ASN A 88 -15.86 -4.34 8.88
C ASN A 88 -14.40 -4.84 8.97
N THR A 89 -13.66 -4.80 7.87
CA THR A 89 -12.31 -5.37 7.79
C THR A 89 -11.25 -4.35 8.15
N TRP A 90 -11.29 -3.16 7.55
CA TRP A 90 -10.22 -2.17 7.63
C TRP A 90 -10.41 -1.12 8.72
N LEU A 91 -11.64 -0.90 9.21
CA LEU A 91 -11.88 -0.01 10.34
C LEU A 91 -12.07 -0.80 11.64
N ASN A 92 -12.85 -1.89 11.61
CA ASN A 92 -13.19 -2.62 12.83
C ASN A 92 -12.19 -3.74 13.17
N SER A 93 -11.87 -4.62 12.22
CA SER A 93 -11.05 -5.81 12.51
C SER A 93 -9.55 -5.53 12.54
N ASN A 94 -9.05 -4.80 11.54
CA ASN A 94 -7.63 -4.47 11.42
C ASN A 94 -7.28 -3.16 12.14
N GLY A 95 -8.22 -2.22 12.25
CA GLY A 95 -7.96 -0.87 12.74
C GLY A 95 -7.38 0.04 11.65
N ALA A 96 -7.76 1.32 11.69
CA ALA A 96 -7.27 2.34 10.77
C ALA A 96 -5.79 2.66 11.02
N ASP A 97 -5.32 2.52 12.26
CA ASP A 97 -3.95 2.77 12.72
C ASP A 97 -2.88 1.95 11.97
N LEU A 98 -3.27 0.82 11.36
CA LEU A 98 -2.35 -0.06 10.61
C LEU A 98 -2.08 0.39 9.17
N TRP A 99 -2.86 1.32 8.62
CA TRP A 99 -2.74 1.72 7.21
C TRP A 99 -2.97 3.21 6.95
N ASN A 100 -3.63 3.89 7.88
CA ASN A 100 -3.76 5.34 7.88
C ASN A 100 -2.48 5.97 8.42
N VAL A 101 -2.01 7.01 7.74
CA VAL A 101 -0.76 7.72 8.02
C VAL A 101 -1.00 9.18 8.47
N ASN A 102 -2.25 9.60 8.67
CA ASN A 102 -2.59 10.96 9.07
C ASN A 102 -1.84 11.39 10.34
N SER A 103 -1.86 10.54 11.38
CA SER A 103 -1.17 10.81 12.64
C SER A 103 0.36 10.90 12.48
N MET A 104 0.93 10.18 11.51
CA MET A 104 2.36 10.20 11.21
C MET A 104 2.76 11.44 10.41
N GLN A 105 1.91 11.87 9.48
CA GLN A 105 2.07 13.13 8.74
C GLN A 105 2.00 14.33 9.69
N ALA A 106 1.05 14.33 10.63
CA ALA A 106 0.93 15.36 11.66
C ALA A 106 2.16 15.40 12.60
N ALA A 107 2.83 14.26 12.81
CA ALA A 107 4.07 14.15 13.59
C ALA A 107 5.34 14.47 12.79
N GLY A 108 5.23 14.84 11.51
CA GLY A 108 6.37 15.18 10.65
C GLY A 108 7.24 13.97 10.28
N ILE A 109 6.69 12.75 10.33
CA ILE A 109 7.41 11.54 9.93
C ILE A 109 7.42 11.46 8.40
N ASP A 110 8.61 11.34 7.82
CA ASP A 110 8.80 11.16 6.39
C ASP A 110 8.12 9.87 5.89
N LEU A 111 7.21 10.01 4.92
CA LEU A 111 6.39 8.91 4.38
C LEU A 111 7.02 8.30 3.12
N THR A 112 8.35 8.30 3.01
CA THR A 112 9.14 7.72 1.90
C THR A 112 8.71 6.29 1.49
N ASN A 113 8.03 5.54 2.37
CA ASN A 113 7.47 4.21 2.12
C ASN A 113 6.13 4.18 1.34
N ARG A 114 5.56 5.33 0.93
CA ARG A 114 4.31 5.36 0.15
C ARG A 114 4.52 4.96 -1.32
N THR A 115 5.74 5.06 -1.83
CA THR A 115 6.06 4.64 -3.20
C THR A 115 6.30 3.13 -3.26
N ASN A 116 5.35 2.45 -3.89
CA ASN A 116 5.29 0.99 -4.09
C ASN A 116 6.51 0.37 -4.82
N ASN A 117 7.34 1.17 -5.49
CA ASN A 117 8.29 0.60 -6.45
C ASN A 117 9.34 -0.35 -5.82
N PRO A 118 9.98 -0.05 -4.68
CA PRO A 118 11.15 -0.84 -4.25
C PRO A 118 10.85 -2.30 -3.90
N LEU A 119 9.81 -2.57 -3.10
CA LEU A 119 9.52 -3.92 -2.63
C LEU A 119 8.89 -4.79 -3.72
N GLU A 120 7.96 -4.25 -4.49
CA GLU A 120 7.37 -5.00 -5.62
C GLU A 120 8.40 -5.24 -6.73
N ARG A 121 9.26 -4.26 -7.02
CA ARG A 121 10.38 -4.45 -7.94
C ARG A 121 11.34 -5.50 -7.43
N TYR A 122 11.68 -5.47 -6.14
CA TYR A 122 12.53 -6.49 -5.54
C TYR A 122 11.89 -7.88 -5.67
N LYS A 123 10.61 -8.04 -5.28
CA LYS A 123 9.90 -9.31 -5.38
C LYS A 123 9.90 -9.85 -6.81
N ARG A 124 9.70 -8.99 -7.82
CA ARG A 124 9.73 -9.37 -9.23
C ARG A 124 11.14 -9.77 -9.66
N ALA A 125 12.14 -8.91 -9.42
CA ALA A 125 13.53 -9.15 -9.78
C ALA A 125 14.10 -10.40 -9.10
N PHE A 126 13.72 -10.64 -7.84
CA PHE A 126 14.09 -11.85 -7.12
C PHE A 126 13.37 -13.08 -7.69
N GLY A 127 12.09 -12.95 -8.05
CA GLY A 127 11.34 -14.01 -8.75
C GLY A 127 11.97 -14.41 -10.09
N GLU A 128 12.47 -13.44 -10.86
CA GLU A 128 13.16 -13.65 -12.13
C GLU A 128 14.49 -14.41 -12.00
N LEU A 129 15.07 -14.50 -10.79
CA LEU A 129 16.26 -15.33 -10.54
C LEU A 129 15.94 -16.83 -10.58
N PHE A 130 14.66 -17.22 -10.56
CA PHE A 130 14.24 -18.61 -10.59
C PHE A 130 13.75 -19.01 -11.98
N SER A 131 14.23 -20.14 -12.50
CA SER A 131 13.79 -20.72 -13.77
C SER A 131 12.45 -21.46 -13.69
N VAL A 132 11.92 -21.65 -12.47
CA VAL A 132 10.67 -22.36 -12.20
C VAL A 132 9.85 -21.63 -11.14
N THR A 133 8.53 -21.71 -11.25
CA THR A 133 7.57 -21.06 -10.33
C THR A 133 7.72 -21.55 -8.87
N HIS A 134 8.11 -22.81 -8.70
CA HIS A 134 8.24 -23.47 -7.39
C HIS A 134 9.62 -24.12 -7.26
N PRO A 135 10.67 -23.34 -6.92
CA PRO A 135 12.01 -23.88 -6.73
C PRO A 135 12.07 -24.80 -5.51
N SER A 136 13.01 -25.75 -5.51
CA SER A 136 13.32 -26.52 -4.31
C SER A 136 13.84 -25.61 -3.20
N LEU A 137 13.65 -25.99 -1.94
CA LEU A 137 14.15 -25.22 -0.80
C LEU A 137 15.65 -24.93 -0.91
N ARG A 138 16.43 -25.90 -1.39
CA ARG A 138 17.86 -25.74 -1.61
C ARG A 138 18.15 -24.67 -2.68
N ALA A 139 17.47 -24.72 -3.83
CA ALA A 139 17.63 -23.73 -4.88
C ALA A 139 17.22 -22.33 -4.39
N PHE A 140 16.11 -22.24 -3.66
CA PHE A 140 15.66 -21.00 -3.03
C PHE A 140 16.74 -20.39 -2.12
N VAL A 141 17.29 -21.18 -1.19
CA VAL A 141 18.29 -20.72 -0.22
C VAL A 141 19.58 -20.27 -0.91
N GLU A 142 20.08 -21.03 -1.89
CA GLU A 142 21.31 -20.67 -2.60
C GLU A 142 21.16 -19.40 -3.46
N THR A 143 20.02 -19.24 -4.14
CA THR A 143 19.69 -17.99 -4.85
C THR A 143 19.58 -16.82 -3.87
N ALA A 144 18.90 -16.99 -2.74
CA ALA A 144 18.76 -15.94 -1.72
C ALA A 144 20.11 -15.50 -1.15
N LYS A 145 21.03 -16.43 -0.84
CA LYS A 145 22.39 -16.11 -0.39
C LYS A 145 23.15 -15.31 -1.45
N THR A 146 23.08 -15.74 -2.70
CA THR A 146 23.77 -15.09 -3.82
C THR A 146 23.27 -13.66 -4.03
N ASP A 147 21.94 -13.48 -4.04
CA ASP A 147 21.32 -12.16 -4.17
C ASP A 147 21.66 -11.25 -2.98
N THR A 148 21.66 -11.79 -1.77
CA THR A 148 22.06 -11.05 -0.56
C THR A 148 23.50 -10.53 -0.66
N ARG A 149 24.45 -11.38 -1.09
CA ARG A 149 25.85 -10.96 -1.30
C ARG A 149 25.96 -9.86 -2.36
N ARG A 150 25.19 -9.98 -3.45
CA ARG A 150 25.14 -8.96 -4.51
C ARG A 150 24.69 -7.61 -3.96
N TYR A 151 23.63 -7.57 -3.15
CA TYR A 151 23.15 -6.33 -2.52
C TYR A 151 24.14 -5.78 -1.49
N ALA A 152 24.75 -6.64 -0.67
CA ALA A 152 25.78 -6.21 0.28
C ALA A 152 26.97 -5.54 -0.44
N GLN A 153 27.44 -6.15 -1.54
CA GLN A 153 28.49 -5.57 -2.37
C GLN A 153 28.07 -4.23 -3.00
N MET A 154 26.85 -4.14 -3.53
CA MET A 154 26.33 -2.89 -4.10
C MET A 154 26.29 -1.77 -3.07
N ILE A 155 25.84 -2.05 -1.84
CA ILE A 155 25.81 -1.07 -0.75
C ILE A 155 27.24 -0.65 -0.39
N ASP A 156 28.16 -1.60 -0.32
CA ASP A 156 29.57 -1.32 -0.05
C ASP A 156 30.20 -0.45 -1.15
N ASP A 157 29.93 -0.75 -2.41
CA ASP A 157 30.40 0.03 -3.56
C ASP A 157 29.85 1.47 -3.54
N ILE A 158 28.57 1.65 -3.17
CA ILE A 158 27.97 2.98 -3.00
C ILE A 158 28.66 3.75 -1.87
N LYS A 159 28.87 3.11 -0.71
CA LYS A 159 29.54 3.73 0.44
C LYS A 159 30.96 4.19 0.13
N HIS A 160 31.66 3.45 -0.73
CA HIS A 160 33.02 3.77 -1.14
C HIS A 160 33.09 4.55 -2.45
N HIS A 161 31.97 5.12 -2.93
CA HIS A 161 31.89 5.91 -4.16
C HIS A 161 32.41 5.17 -5.41
N ARG A 162 32.42 3.83 -5.40
CA ARG A 162 32.72 3.00 -6.56
C ARG A 162 31.51 2.87 -7.50
N ARG A 163 30.33 3.24 -7.01
CA ARG A 163 29.06 3.19 -7.74
C ARG A 163 28.12 4.29 -7.28
N GLU A 164 27.41 4.90 -8.22
CA GLU A 164 26.33 5.84 -7.92
C GLU A 164 25.09 5.12 -7.34
N PRO A 165 24.40 5.71 -6.35
CA PRO A 165 23.12 5.20 -5.87
C PRO A 165 22.11 5.01 -7.00
N PRO A 166 21.23 3.98 -6.93
CA PRO A 166 20.12 3.84 -7.87
C PRO A 166 19.26 5.11 -7.88
N ARG A 167 18.89 5.60 -9.06
CA ARG A 167 17.93 6.70 -9.19
C ARG A 167 16.54 6.20 -8.77
N HIS A 168 15.98 6.81 -7.74
CA HIS A 168 14.61 6.58 -7.31
C HIS A 168 13.70 7.63 -7.96
N ALA A 169 12.43 7.27 -8.20
CA ALA A 169 11.44 8.26 -8.61
C ALA A 169 11.28 9.31 -7.52
N GLU A 170 11.02 10.56 -7.91
CA GLU A 170 10.76 11.62 -6.95
C GLU A 170 9.58 11.24 -6.06
N TYR A 171 9.75 11.50 -4.76
CA TYR A 171 8.68 11.34 -3.80
C TYR A 171 7.59 12.37 -4.11
N VAL A 172 6.36 11.89 -4.32
CA VAL A 172 5.19 12.74 -4.46
C VAL A 172 4.51 12.81 -3.11
N GLU A 173 4.53 13.99 -2.50
CA GLU A 173 3.88 14.20 -1.21
C GLU A 173 2.36 14.04 -1.37
N PRO A 174 1.72 13.19 -0.55
CA PRO A 174 0.28 13.05 -0.55
C PRO A 174 -0.35 14.22 0.20
N HIS A 175 -1.07 15.05 -0.52
CA HIS A 175 -1.85 16.14 0.06
C HIS A 175 -3.33 15.80 0.10
N VAL A 176 -4.01 16.26 1.15
CA VAL A 176 -5.47 16.26 1.18
C VAL A 176 -5.95 17.15 0.03
N LEU A 177 -6.76 16.58 -0.86
CA LEU A 177 -7.32 17.31 -1.99
C LEU A 177 -8.17 18.46 -1.45
N VAL A 178 -8.01 19.66 -2.02
CA VAL A 178 -8.80 20.85 -1.64
C VAL A 178 -10.30 20.54 -1.72
N ASP A 179 -10.71 19.76 -2.71
CA ASP A 179 -12.08 19.30 -2.89
C ASP A 179 -12.61 18.49 -1.69
N TYR A 180 -11.76 17.71 -1.02
CA TYR A 180 -12.16 16.98 0.19
C TYR A 180 -12.44 17.92 1.37
N LEU A 181 -11.66 19.00 1.51
CA LEU A 181 -11.86 19.97 2.59
C LEU A 181 -13.23 20.66 2.48
N HIS A 182 -13.66 20.93 1.25
CA HIS A 182 -14.95 21.56 0.96
C HIS A 182 -16.12 20.57 0.80
N PHE A 183 -15.84 19.27 0.80
CA PHE A 183 -16.87 18.24 0.70
C PHE A 183 -17.70 18.14 2.00
N GLN A 184 -19.03 18.15 1.86
CA GLN A 184 -19.99 18.01 2.96
C GLN A 184 -20.67 16.63 2.92
#